data_AF-A0ABD3ZQI7-F1
#
_entry.id   AF-A0ABD3ZQI7-F1
#
_cell.length_a   1.000
_cell.length_b   1.000
_cell.length_c   1.000
_cell.angle_alpha   90.00
_cell.angle_beta   90.00
_cell.angle_gamma   90.00
#
_symmetry.space_group_name_H-M   'P 1'
#
loop_
_entity.id
_entity.type
_entity.pdbx_description
1 polymer ?
#
loop_
_entity_poly.entity_id
_entity_poly.type
_entity_poly.pdbx_seq_one_letter_code
_entity_poly.pdbx_strand_id
1 'polypeptide(L)'
;MKNKLLINNANTVFEKKDDKYFGYKSRFGDIVIGGSYSYRFVVHYAKTNQDVVIIPDDVNKVTTPVCTTVEESLWKSGAQAKACRDEIVEQAKADIQNLKYRTFYGELRYLYRSIVCNVEFVINKKKSTVVALLKSVGRGTVKSKGIAKAAPSDCFNVHIGKAIALRRALGIPLPDEYLNAPQPTEVRVGDVVSNPPEWTGAVIADDGWPPLSGGWIQLKDARKNELKIIDDSREEVAND
;
A
#
# COMPACT_ATOMS: atom_id res chain seq x y z
N MET A 1 -15.48 -9.87 38.56
CA MET A 1 -14.15 -9.79 39.23
C MET A 1 -12.97 -10.04 38.27
N LYS A 2 -13.02 -10.97 37.30
CA LYS A 2 -11.90 -11.23 36.36
C LYS A 2 -11.42 -10.01 35.55
N ASN A 3 -12.34 -9.15 35.10
CA ASN A 3 -12.01 -8.00 34.23
C ASN A 3 -11.19 -6.92 34.94
N LYS A 4 -11.46 -6.66 36.23
CA LYS A 4 -10.72 -5.69 37.03
C LYS A 4 -9.27 -6.12 37.26
N LEU A 5 -9.04 -7.43 37.38
CA LEU A 5 -7.71 -8.01 37.60
C LEU A 5 -6.85 -7.94 36.32
N LEU A 6 -7.45 -8.15 35.14
CA LEU A 6 -6.80 -7.98 33.84
C LEU A 6 -6.39 -6.52 33.57
N ILE A 7 -7.27 -5.55 33.84
CA ILE A 7 -6.98 -4.12 33.68
C ILE A 7 -5.90 -3.64 34.65
N ASN A 8 -5.91 -4.16 35.89
CA ASN A 8 -4.90 -3.82 36.88
C ASN A 8 -3.52 -4.35 36.51
N ASN A 9 -3.44 -5.54 35.91
CA ASN A 9 -2.17 -6.17 35.54
C ASN A 9 -1.63 -5.72 34.17
N ALA A 10 -2.46 -5.15 33.30
CA ALA A 10 -2.03 -4.63 32.01
C ALA A 10 -1.05 -3.46 32.14
N ASN A 11 -0.03 -3.42 31.28
CA ASN A 11 0.88 -2.29 31.17
C ASN A 11 0.20 -1.09 30.49
N THR A 12 -0.58 -1.34 29.44
CA THR A 12 -1.30 -0.30 28.69
C THR A 12 -2.74 -0.74 28.44
N VAL A 13 -3.68 0.20 28.56
CA VAL A 13 -5.11 -0.06 28.37
C VAL A 13 -5.70 1.00 27.45
N PHE A 14 -6.40 0.54 26.42
CA PHE A 14 -7.24 1.38 25.57
C PHE A 14 -8.71 1.08 25.82
N GLU A 15 -9.54 2.12 25.80
CA GLU A 15 -10.99 2.02 25.86
C GLU A 15 -11.55 2.33 24.47
N LYS A 16 -12.36 1.44 23.91
CA LYS A 16 -13.08 1.69 22.67
C LYS A 16 -14.42 2.33 23.00
N LYS A 17 -14.64 3.54 22.47
CA LYS A 17 -15.93 4.24 22.48
C LYS A 17 -16.36 4.54 21.05
N ASP A 18 -17.48 4.00 20.63
CA ASP A 18 -17.97 4.02 19.24
C ASP A 18 -16.89 3.50 18.27
N ASP A 19 -16.48 4.33 17.29
CA ASP A 19 -15.42 4.04 16.32
C ASP A 19 -14.03 4.55 16.74
N LYS A 20 -13.89 5.03 17.98
CA LYS A 20 -12.65 5.65 18.48
C LYS A 20 -12.06 4.88 19.66
N TYR A 21 -10.74 4.96 19.79
CA TYR A 21 -10.01 4.38 20.92
C TYR A 21 -9.43 5.49 21.77
N PHE A 22 -9.47 5.32 23.09
CA PHE A 22 -9.01 6.30 24.06
C PHE A 22 -7.97 5.68 24.99
N GLY A 23 -6.91 6.42 25.29
CA GLY A 23 -5.91 5.97 26.27
C GLY A 23 -6.51 5.95 27.67
N TYR A 24 -6.59 4.79 28.30
CA TYR A 24 -7.16 4.63 29.65
C TYR A 24 -6.07 4.48 30.72
N LYS A 25 -5.00 3.75 30.40
CA LYS A 25 -3.86 3.52 31.29
C LYS A 25 -2.59 3.34 30.47
N SER A 26 -1.46 3.86 30.93
CA SER A 26 -0.13 3.48 30.46
C SER A 26 0.85 3.51 31.62
N ARG A 27 1.58 2.42 31.79
CA ARG A 27 2.67 2.29 32.76
C ARG A 27 3.94 2.98 32.29
N PHE A 28 4.14 3.10 30.98
CA PHE A 28 5.35 3.64 30.37
C PHE A 28 5.26 5.15 30.06
N GLY A 29 4.05 5.74 30.15
CA GLY A 29 3.84 7.17 29.88
C GLY A 29 3.96 7.55 28.41
N ASP A 30 3.92 6.55 27.53
CA ASP A 30 4.13 6.63 26.08
C ASP A 30 2.86 6.89 25.28
N ILE A 31 1.70 6.85 25.94
CA ILE A 31 0.43 7.32 25.40
C ILE A 31 -0.20 8.34 26.35
N VAL A 32 -0.87 9.33 25.77
CA VAL A 32 -1.69 10.33 26.47
C VAL A 32 -2.99 9.69 26.96
N ILE A 33 -3.26 9.78 28.26
CA ILE A 33 -4.52 9.35 28.88
C ILE A 33 -5.65 10.30 28.44
N GLY A 34 -6.77 9.75 27.99
CA GLY A 34 -7.86 10.48 27.35
C GLY A 34 -7.58 10.87 25.89
N GLY A 35 -6.36 10.65 25.39
CA GLY A 35 -6.01 10.89 23.98
C GLY A 35 -6.80 9.96 23.06
N SER A 36 -7.17 10.46 21.88
CA SER A 36 -7.87 9.67 20.86
C SER A 36 -6.87 9.01 19.90
N TYR A 37 -7.03 7.72 19.69
CA TYR A 37 -6.17 6.88 18.87
C TYR A 37 -6.99 6.16 17.80
N SER A 38 -6.40 5.99 16.62
CA SER A 38 -7.00 5.21 15.55
C SER A 38 -6.89 3.71 15.85
N TYR A 39 -7.80 2.92 15.27
CA TYR A 39 -7.71 1.46 15.32
C TYR A 39 -6.33 0.94 14.91
N ARG A 40 -5.76 1.51 13.83
CA ARG A 40 -4.43 1.14 13.32
C ARG A 40 -3.33 1.38 14.34
N PHE A 41 -3.35 2.52 15.05
CA PHE A 41 -2.37 2.81 16.10
C PHE A 41 -2.49 1.80 17.24
N VAL A 42 -3.70 1.55 17.74
CA VAL A 42 -3.92 0.64 18.87
C VAL A 42 -3.52 -0.78 18.53
N VAL A 43 -3.84 -1.26 17.32
CA VAL A 43 -3.44 -2.60 16.85
C VAL A 43 -1.93 -2.71 16.69
N HIS A 44 -1.28 -1.71 16.09
CA HIS A 44 0.17 -1.73 15.96
C HIS A 44 0.85 -1.72 17.34
N TYR A 45 0.38 -0.84 18.23
CA TYR A 45 0.88 -0.70 19.59
C TYR A 45 0.71 -1.99 20.39
N ALA A 46 -0.44 -2.67 20.29
CA ALA A 46 -0.69 -3.95 20.96
C ALA A 46 0.17 -5.10 20.41
N LYS A 47 0.62 -5.01 19.15
CA LYS A 47 1.53 -6.00 18.54
C LYS A 47 2.98 -5.80 18.96
N THR A 48 3.39 -4.57 19.20
CA THR A 48 4.78 -4.23 19.54
C THR A 48 5.04 -4.22 21.04
N ASN A 49 4.00 -4.12 21.88
CA ASN A 49 4.12 -3.99 23.33
C ASN A 49 3.41 -5.15 24.05
N GLN A 50 4.01 -5.61 25.15
CA GLN A 50 3.43 -6.67 25.99
C GLN A 50 2.37 -6.12 26.96
N ASP A 51 1.41 -6.98 27.31
CA ASP A 51 0.34 -6.70 28.28
C ASP A 51 -0.53 -5.49 27.94
N VAL A 52 -0.90 -5.36 26.66
CA VAL A 52 -1.85 -4.34 26.18
C VAL A 52 -3.28 -4.90 26.18
N VAL A 53 -4.21 -4.17 26.78
CA VAL A 53 -5.63 -4.54 26.86
C VAL A 53 -6.50 -3.52 26.16
N ILE A 54 -7.49 -3.98 25.39
CA ILE A 54 -8.49 -3.13 24.74
C ILE A 54 -9.86 -3.47 25.35
N ILE A 55 -10.48 -2.48 25.99
CA ILE A 55 -11.80 -2.60 26.62
C ILE A 55 -12.85 -2.21 25.57
N PRO A 56 -13.80 -3.08 25.20
CA PRO A 56 -14.95 -2.68 24.39
C PRO A 56 -15.95 -1.85 25.21
N ASP A 57 -16.73 -1.00 24.54
CA ASP A 57 -17.79 -0.15 25.15
C ASP A 57 -18.70 -0.88 26.14
N ASP A 58 -18.94 -2.17 25.91
CA ASP A 58 -19.75 -2.99 26.79
C ASP A 58 -18.87 -3.73 27.83
N VAL A 59 -18.79 -3.16 29.03
CA VAL A 59 -17.94 -3.59 30.16
C VAL A 59 -18.22 -5.05 30.58
N ASN A 60 -19.35 -5.62 30.17
CA ASN A 60 -19.74 -7.01 30.40
C ASN A 60 -19.17 -8.01 29.38
N LYS A 61 -18.50 -7.55 28.32
CA LYS A 61 -17.96 -8.40 27.25
C LYS A 61 -16.44 -8.27 27.11
N VAL A 62 -15.71 -8.25 28.23
CA VAL A 62 -14.24 -8.36 28.20
C VAL A 62 -13.86 -9.78 27.81
N THR A 63 -13.66 -9.99 26.51
CA THR A 63 -13.16 -11.24 25.96
C THR A 63 -11.66 -11.10 25.71
N THR A 64 -10.88 -11.56 26.69
CA THR A 64 -9.50 -12.07 26.57
C THR A 64 -8.41 -11.10 26.05
N PRO A 65 -7.14 -11.28 26.48
CA PRO A 65 -6.02 -10.54 25.92
C PRO A 65 -5.82 -10.99 24.47
N VAL A 66 -5.93 -10.07 23.51
CA VAL A 66 -5.54 -10.33 22.12
C VAL A 66 -4.02 -10.23 22.04
N CYS A 67 -3.34 -11.25 22.57
CA CYS A 67 -2.07 -11.69 22.01
C CYS A 67 -2.45 -12.84 21.07
N THR A 68 -2.77 -12.50 19.83
CA THR A 68 -3.00 -13.54 18.84
C THR A 68 -1.66 -14.08 18.38
N THR A 69 -1.50 -15.36 18.66
CA THR A 69 -0.45 -16.27 18.25
C THR A 69 -0.06 -16.10 16.77
N VAL A 70 1.10 -16.66 16.42
CA VAL A 70 1.74 -16.76 15.09
C VAL A 70 0.80 -17.29 13.97
N GLU A 71 -0.43 -17.69 14.29
CA GLU A 71 -1.45 -18.12 13.34
C GLU A 71 -2.30 -16.97 12.76
N GLU A 72 -2.30 -15.76 13.34
CA GLU A 72 -2.84 -14.56 12.66
C GLU A 72 -1.83 -13.90 11.69
N SER A 73 -0.61 -14.44 11.56
CA SER A 73 0.33 -14.10 10.48
C SER A 73 -0.10 -14.61 9.11
N LEU A 74 -1.13 -15.45 9.04
CA LEU A 74 -1.62 -16.07 7.83
C LEU A 74 -2.96 -15.46 7.42
N TRP A 75 -2.90 -14.58 6.41
CA TRP A 75 -3.94 -14.39 5.38
C TRP A 75 -5.34 -13.96 5.88
N LYS A 76 -5.62 -12.65 5.92
CA LYS A 76 -6.99 -12.13 6.11
C LYS A 76 -7.62 -11.73 4.75
N SER A 77 -8.55 -12.60 4.34
CA SER A 77 -9.59 -12.56 3.29
C SER A 77 -9.49 -11.58 2.11
N GLY A 78 -9.80 -12.10 0.91
CA GLY A 78 -9.58 -11.45 -0.38
C GLY A 78 -10.36 -10.17 -0.67
N ALA A 79 -11.30 -9.75 0.19
CA ALA A 79 -11.97 -8.45 0.08
C ALA A 79 -11.22 -7.33 0.84
N GLN A 80 -10.65 -7.62 2.02
CA GLN A 80 -9.84 -6.65 2.77
C GLN A 80 -8.43 -6.50 2.20
N ALA A 81 -7.84 -7.59 1.70
CA ALA A 81 -6.56 -7.52 0.97
C ALA A 81 -6.67 -6.66 -0.31
N LYS A 82 -7.82 -6.71 -0.98
CA LYS A 82 -8.12 -5.92 -2.18
C LYS A 82 -8.33 -4.44 -1.87
N ALA A 83 -9.12 -4.13 -0.84
CA ALA A 83 -9.26 -2.75 -0.34
C ALA A 83 -7.89 -2.18 0.06
N CYS A 84 -7.07 -2.99 0.74
CA CYS A 84 -5.71 -2.59 1.12
C CYS A 84 -4.81 -2.32 -0.11
N ARG A 85 -4.90 -3.11 -1.19
CA ARG A 85 -4.09 -2.87 -2.41
C ARG A 85 -4.54 -1.63 -3.17
N ASP A 86 -5.83 -1.48 -3.41
CA ASP A 86 -6.36 -0.30 -4.13
C ASP A 86 -6.07 0.99 -3.30
N GLU A 87 -6.18 0.94 -1.96
CA GLU A 87 -5.76 2.03 -1.06
C GLU A 87 -4.25 2.33 -1.15
N ILE A 88 -3.39 1.31 -1.20
CA ILE A 88 -1.94 1.49 -1.35
C ILE A 88 -1.60 2.14 -2.69
N VAL A 89 -2.30 1.75 -3.76
CA VAL A 89 -2.12 2.35 -5.10
C VAL A 89 -2.54 3.82 -5.09
N GLU A 90 -3.69 4.16 -4.49
CA GLU A 90 -4.12 5.54 -4.33
C GLU A 90 -3.18 6.35 -3.45
N GLN A 91 -2.67 5.76 -2.36
CA GLN A 91 -1.65 6.39 -1.53
C GLN A 91 -0.37 6.65 -2.33
N ALA A 92 0.05 5.71 -3.18
CA ALA A 92 1.23 5.89 -4.06
C ALA A 92 1.01 7.03 -5.07
N LYS A 93 -0.18 7.15 -5.66
CA LYS A 93 -0.55 8.28 -6.54
C LYS A 93 -0.52 9.61 -5.78
N ALA A 94 -1.12 9.65 -4.60
CA ALA A 94 -1.14 10.83 -3.74
C ALA A 94 0.27 11.23 -3.28
N ASP A 95 1.12 10.27 -2.93
CA ASP A 95 2.49 10.49 -2.50
C ASP A 95 3.32 11.20 -3.58
N ILE A 96 3.19 10.76 -4.85
CA ILE A 96 3.86 11.41 -5.98
C ILE A 96 3.45 12.89 -6.12
N GLN A 97 2.20 13.22 -5.83
CA GLN A 97 1.70 14.61 -5.88
C GLN A 97 2.12 15.40 -4.64
N ASN A 98 2.01 14.82 -3.45
CA ASN A 98 2.32 15.45 -2.16
C ASN A 98 3.81 15.75 -1.99
N LEU A 99 4.68 14.97 -2.65
CA LEU A 99 6.13 15.23 -2.69
C LEU A 99 6.50 16.43 -3.56
N LYS A 100 5.55 17.00 -4.32
CA LYS A 100 5.77 18.25 -5.04
C LYS A 100 5.69 19.41 -4.05
N TYR A 101 6.62 20.34 -4.18
CA TYR A 101 6.57 21.60 -3.45
C TYR A 101 6.25 22.74 -4.42
N ARG A 102 5.62 23.79 -3.88
CA ARG A 102 5.33 25.01 -4.63
C ARG A 102 6.60 25.84 -4.74
N THR A 103 7.05 26.07 -5.96
CA THR A 103 8.16 26.98 -6.26
C THR A 103 7.73 28.43 -6.11
N PHE A 104 8.69 29.36 -6.11
CA PHE A 104 8.44 30.80 -6.06
C PHE A 104 7.51 31.29 -7.19
N TYR A 105 7.58 30.67 -8.37
CA TYR A 105 6.74 30.99 -9.54
C TYR A 105 5.37 30.30 -9.51
N GLY A 106 5.01 29.63 -8.41
CA GLY A 106 3.72 28.94 -8.27
C GLY A 106 3.66 27.55 -8.91
N GLU A 107 4.72 27.10 -9.59
CA GLU A 107 4.77 25.77 -10.22
C GLU A 107 5.05 24.68 -9.18
N LEU A 108 4.42 23.51 -9.34
CA LEU A 108 4.67 22.33 -8.50
C LEU A 108 5.83 21.49 -9.07
N ARG A 109 6.94 21.40 -8.33
CA ARG A 109 8.15 20.67 -8.73
C ARG A 109 8.70 19.83 -7.57
N TYR A 110 9.78 19.08 -7.80
CA TYR A 110 10.42 18.27 -6.76
C TYR A 110 11.68 18.94 -6.23
N LEU A 111 11.93 18.82 -4.93
CA LEU A 111 13.14 19.36 -4.30
C LEU A 111 14.10 18.22 -3.97
N TYR A 112 15.31 18.28 -4.53
CA TYR A 112 16.39 17.35 -4.19
C TYR A 112 17.60 18.14 -3.68
N ARG A 113 17.96 17.99 -2.40
CA ARG A 113 19.10 18.69 -1.77
C ARG A 113 19.13 20.19 -2.10
N SER A 114 17.99 20.87 -1.96
CA SER A 114 17.79 22.29 -2.28
C SER A 114 17.83 22.66 -3.77
N ILE A 115 17.86 21.68 -4.68
CA ILE A 115 17.80 21.87 -6.13
C ILE A 115 16.39 21.55 -6.65
N VAL A 116 15.81 22.51 -7.36
CA VAL A 116 14.54 22.33 -8.07
C VAL A 116 14.74 21.34 -9.22
N CYS A 117 13.96 20.25 -9.20
CA CYS A 117 14.03 19.17 -10.18
C CYS A 117 12.66 18.85 -10.77
N ASN A 118 12.67 18.45 -12.04
CA ASN A 118 11.59 17.71 -12.68
C ASN A 118 11.87 16.21 -12.57
N VAL A 119 10.82 15.39 -12.53
CA VAL A 119 10.95 13.94 -12.60
C VAL A 119 10.57 13.44 -13.99
N GLU A 120 11.34 12.50 -14.51
CA GLU A 120 11.01 11.73 -15.70
C GLU A 120 10.97 10.25 -15.34
N PHE A 121 9.86 9.58 -15.65
CA PHE A 121 9.67 8.16 -15.35
C PHE A 121 9.91 7.32 -16.61
N VAL A 122 10.86 6.40 -16.53
CA VAL A 122 11.13 5.40 -17.56
C VAL A 122 10.61 4.05 -17.08
N ILE A 123 9.59 3.53 -17.75
CA ILE A 123 8.90 2.29 -17.36
C ILE A 123 9.32 1.17 -18.30
N ASN A 124 9.81 0.07 -17.75
CA ASN A 124 10.13 -1.14 -18.50
C ASN A 124 9.26 -2.30 -17.99
N LYS A 125 8.08 -2.47 -18.60
CA LYS A 125 7.10 -3.50 -18.24
C LYS A 125 7.67 -4.92 -18.38
N LYS A 126 8.49 -5.18 -19.41
CA LYS A 126 9.13 -6.51 -19.62
C LYS A 126 10.06 -6.93 -18.48
N LYS A 127 10.67 -5.96 -17.79
CA LYS A 127 11.57 -6.19 -16.65
C LYS A 127 10.93 -5.84 -15.32
N SER A 128 9.63 -5.51 -15.30
CA SER A 128 8.90 -5.02 -14.12
C SER A 128 9.68 -3.94 -13.35
N THR A 129 10.30 -3.02 -14.09
CA THR A 129 11.23 -2.02 -13.56
C THR A 129 10.73 -0.62 -13.88
N VAL A 130 10.73 0.26 -12.89
CA VAL A 130 10.45 1.70 -13.02
C VAL A 130 11.67 2.48 -12.58
N VAL A 131 12.12 3.42 -13.42
CA VAL A 131 13.23 4.32 -13.11
C VAL A 131 12.70 5.75 -13.05
N ALA A 132 12.98 6.46 -11.96
CA ALA A 132 12.70 7.87 -11.80
C ALA A 132 14.00 8.67 -11.95
N LEU A 133 14.06 9.57 -12.93
CA LEU A 133 15.19 10.45 -13.19
C LEU A 133 14.85 11.87 -12.74
N LEU A 134 15.60 12.41 -11.79
CA LEU A 134 15.46 13.79 -11.35
C LEU A 134 16.38 14.69 -12.17
N LYS A 135 15.80 15.57 -12.99
CA LYS A 135 16.51 16.51 -13.86
C LYS A 135 16.40 17.93 -13.29
N SER A 136 17.53 18.62 -13.15
CA SER A 136 17.54 20.02 -12.70
C SER A 136 16.85 20.93 -13.71
N VAL A 137 15.99 21.85 -13.25
CA VAL A 137 15.22 22.74 -14.14
C VAL A 137 16.11 23.61 -15.03
N GLY A 138 17.20 24.16 -14.51
CA GLY A 138 18.05 25.10 -15.25
C GLY A 138 18.98 24.47 -16.29
N ARG A 139 19.55 23.28 -16.03
CA ARG A 139 20.55 22.64 -16.92
C ARG A 139 20.07 21.36 -17.60
N GLY A 140 18.90 20.83 -17.26
CA GLY A 140 18.41 19.53 -17.74
C GLY A 140 19.24 18.31 -17.27
N THR A 141 20.33 18.52 -16.54
CA THR A 141 21.21 17.44 -16.07
C THR A 141 20.52 16.55 -15.04
N VAL A 142 20.68 15.24 -15.17
CA VAL A 142 20.22 14.27 -14.18
C VAL A 142 21.04 14.43 -12.90
N LYS A 143 20.36 14.77 -11.79
CA LYS A 143 20.97 14.96 -10.46
C LYS A 143 20.91 13.69 -9.62
N SER A 144 19.84 12.93 -9.76
CA SER A 144 19.64 11.68 -9.03
C SER A 144 18.76 10.75 -9.83
N LYS A 145 18.89 9.45 -9.57
CA LYS A 145 18.04 8.41 -10.13
C LYS A 145 17.59 7.46 -9.04
N GLY A 146 16.34 7.03 -9.10
CA GLY A 146 15.80 5.98 -8.26
C GLY A 146 15.27 4.84 -9.12
N ILE A 147 15.48 3.61 -8.67
CA ILE A 147 15.09 2.40 -9.40
C ILE A 147 14.17 1.60 -8.49
N ALA A 148 13.00 1.24 -8.99
CA ALA A 148 12.08 0.27 -8.40
C ALA A 148 12.00 -0.95 -9.31
N LYS A 149 12.13 -2.14 -8.74
CA LYS A 149 12.03 -3.40 -9.48
C LYS A 149 11.18 -4.35 -8.64
N ALA A 150 10.11 -4.86 -9.24
CA ALA A 150 9.29 -5.89 -8.62
C ALA A 150 10.02 -7.25 -8.64
N ALA A 151 9.80 -8.07 -7.62
CA ALA A 151 10.29 -9.44 -7.62
C ALA A 151 9.56 -10.26 -8.70
N PRO A 152 10.18 -11.29 -9.32
CA PRO A 152 9.50 -12.14 -10.30
C PRO A 152 8.25 -12.85 -9.75
N SER A 153 8.19 -13.05 -8.44
CA SER A 153 7.05 -13.63 -7.73
C SER A 153 5.95 -12.64 -7.39
N ASP A 154 6.23 -11.34 -7.47
CA ASP A 154 5.35 -10.24 -7.06
C ASP A 154 4.61 -9.63 -8.25
N CYS A 155 3.46 -9.00 -7.98
CA CYS A 155 2.62 -8.39 -9.01
C CYS A 155 3.09 -6.96 -9.31
N PHE A 156 3.46 -6.70 -10.56
CA PHE A 156 3.94 -5.39 -10.98
C PHE A 156 2.81 -4.35 -10.96
N ASN A 157 3.06 -3.23 -10.30
CA ASN A 157 2.20 -2.06 -10.35
C ASN A 157 3.01 -0.81 -10.67
N VAL A 158 2.64 -0.11 -11.75
CA VAL A 158 3.37 1.08 -12.21
C VAL A 158 3.31 2.24 -11.22
N HIS A 159 2.20 2.43 -10.50
CA HIS A 159 2.03 3.56 -9.58
C HIS A 159 2.86 3.37 -8.31
N ILE A 160 2.82 2.17 -7.73
CA ILE A 160 3.67 1.80 -6.60
C ILE A 160 5.15 1.88 -7.02
N GLY A 161 5.50 1.35 -8.20
CA GLY A 161 6.84 1.45 -8.75
C GLY A 161 7.33 2.89 -8.94
N LYS A 162 6.47 3.79 -9.44
CA LYS A 162 6.76 5.23 -9.57
C LYS A 162 7.01 5.88 -8.22
N ALA A 163 6.19 5.61 -7.21
CA ALA A 163 6.35 6.18 -5.87
C ALA A 163 7.66 5.71 -5.20
N ILE A 164 7.94 4.40 -5.24
CA ILE A 164 9.20 3.81 -4.74
C ILE A 164 10.40 4.43 -5.46
N ALA A 165 10.36 4.49 -6.79
CA ALA A 165 11.46 5.04 -7.58
C ALA A 165 11.68 6.52 -7.26
N LEU A 166 10.61 7.31 -7.12
CA LEU A 166 10.68 8.73 -6.78
C LEU A 166 11.27 8.94 -5.38
N ARG A 167 10.78 8.24 -4.35
CA ARG A 167 11.32 8.35 -2.98
C ARG A 167 12.80 7.97 -2.92
N ARG A 168 13.21 6.91 -3.62
CA ARG A 168 14.62 6.51 -3.78
C ARG A 168 15.43 7.60 -4.47
N ALA A 169 14.91 8.23 -5.51
CA ALA A 169 15.60 9.32 -6.21
C ALA A 169 15.75 10.56 -5.30
N LEU A 170 14.74 10.87 -4.50
CA LEU A 170 14.76 11.99 -3.55
C LEU A 170 15.59 11.71 -2.29
N GLY A 171 15.87 10.44 -1.99
CA GLY A 171 16.60 10.02 -0.79
C GLY A 171 15.75 10.05 0.47
N ILE A 172 14.43 9.89 0.35
CA ILE A 172 13.46 9.90 1.45
C ILE A 172 13.12 8.44 1.84
N PRO A 173 12.88 8.12 3.12
CA PRO A 173 12.46 6.80 3.54
C PRO A 173 11.21 6.29 2.81
N LEU A 174 11.19 4.99 2.53
CA LEU A 174 10.10 4.30 1.88
C LEU A 174 9.12 3.75 2.94
N PRO A 175 7.81 3.86 2.72
CA PRO A 175 6.81 3.18 3.55
C PRO A 175 6.90 1.66 3.34
N ASP A 176 6.80 0.90 4.42
CA ASP A 176 6.83 -0.57 4.38
C ASP A 176 5.63 -1.14 3.61
N GLU A 177 4.53 -0.38 3.53
CA GLU A 177 3.32 -0.76 2.77
C GLU A 177 3.58 -0.87 1.27
N TYR A 178 4.53 -0.12 0.72
CA TYR A 178 4.88 -0.21 -0.70
C TYR A 178 5.79 -1.41 -1.00
N LEU A 179 6.49 -1.91 0.01
CA LEU A 179 7.38 -3.08 -0.10
C LEU A 179 6.63 -4.40 0.11
N ASN A 180 5.56 -4.38 0.92
CA ASN A 180 4.77 -5.56 1.30
C ASN A 180 3.32 -5.47 0.80
N ALA A 181 3.10 -4.85 -0.36
CA ALA A 181 1.76 -4.71 -0.91
C ALA A 181 1.15 -6.09 -1.19
N PRO A 182 -0.10 -6.36 -0.74
CA PRO A 182 -0.75 -7.66 -0.95
C PRO A 182 -0.96 -7.91 -2.45
N GLN A 183 -0.96 -9.18 -2.88
CA GLN A 183 -1.24 -9.53 -4.27
C GLN A 183 -2.71 -9.25 -4.64
N PRO A 184 -2.99 -8.86 -5.90
CA PRO A 184 -4.37 -8.69 -6.36
C PRO A 184 -5.09 -10.05 -6.36
N THR A 185 -6.29 -10.08 -5.79
CA THR A 185 -7.08 -11.31 -5.58
C THR A 185 -8.11 -11.58 -6.66
N GLU A 186 -8.44 -10.60 -7.50
CA GLU A 186 -9.47 -10.74 -8.52
C GLU A 186 -9.01 -10.09 -9.83
N VAL A 187 -9.14 -10.84 -10.92
CA VAL A 187 -8.84 -10.37 -12.27
C VAL A 187 -9.89 -9.35 -12.70
N ARG A 188 -9.43 -8.19 -13.18
CA ARG A 188 -10.24 -7.11 -13.77
C ARG A 188 -9.79 -6.81 -15.20
N VAL A 189 -10.63 -6.12 -15.97
CA VAL A 189 -10.28 -5.61 -17.30
C VAL A 189 -9.07 -4.67 -17.18
N GLY A 190 -8.11 -4.82 -18.09
CA GLY A 190 -6.85 -4.06 -18.09
C GLY A 190 -5.73 -4.70 -17.27
N ASP A 191 -5.99 -5.77 -16.52
CA ASP A 191 -4.94 -6.56 -15.88
C ASP A 191 -4.19 -7.40 -16.93
N VAL A 192 -2.89 -7.64 -16.73
CA VAL A 192 -2.13 -8.62 -17.51
C VAL A 192 -2.03 -9.89 -16.69
N VAL A 193 -2.49 -10.99 -17.27
CA VAL A 193 -2.47 -12.31 -16.65
C VAL A 193 -1.49 -13.23 -17.35
N SER A 194 -1.01 -14.23 -16.61
CA SER A 194 -0.15 -15.29 -17.11
C SER A 194 -0.78 -16.65 -16.87
N ASN A 195 -0.70 -17.50 -17.90
CA ASN A 195 -0.91 -18.93 -17.76
C ASN A 195 0.43 -19.64 -18.03
N PRO A 196 1.20 -19.98 -16.99
CA PRO A 196 2.47 -20.67 -17.15
C PRO A 196 2.26 -22.02 -17.86
N PRO A 197 3.17 -22.46 -18.74
CA PRO A 197 4.46 -21.86 -19.06
C PRO A 197 4.50 -20.97 -20.32
N GLU A 198 3.39 -20.83 -21.06
CA GLU A 198 3.48 -20.47 -22.49
C GLU A 198 2.90 -19.10 -22.85
N TRP A 199 2.07 -18.51 -21.99
CA TRP A 199 1.25 -17.39 -22.45
C TRP A 199 1.06 -16.28 -21.41
N THR A 200 1.17 -15.05 -21.89
CA THR A 200 0.76 -13.84 -21.18
C THR A 200 -0.19 -13.05 -22.07
N GLY A 201 -1.21 -12.45 -21.47
CA GLY A 201 -2.15 -11.64 -22.23
C GLY A 201 -2.91 -10.64 -21.37
N ALA A 202 -3.39 -9.60 -22.03
CA ALA A 202 -4.21 -8.56 -21.43
C ALA A 202 -5.66 -9.05 -21.27
N VAL A 203 -6.27 -8.73 -20.14
CA VAL A 203 -7.67 -9.04 -19.87
C VAL A 203 -8.54 -7.96 -20.50
N ILE A 204 -9.44 -8.38 -21.38
CA ILE A 204 -10.41 -7.51 -22.06
C ILE A 204 -11.82 -7.76 -21.53
N ALA A 205 -12.72 -6.81 -21.75
CA ALA A 205 -14.14 -6.99 -21.45
C ALA A 205 -14.73 -8.17 -22.26
N ASP A 206 -15.78 -8.82 -21.75
CA ASP A 206 -16.36 -10.01 -22.38
C ASP A 206 -17.03 -9.72 -23.73
N ASP A 207 -17.48 -8.49 -23.90
CA ASP A 207 -17.99 -7.87 -25.13
C ASP A 207 -16.94 -7.00 -25.84
N GLY A 208 -15.73 -6.93 -25.30
CA GLY A 208 -14.63 -6.12 -25.81
C GLY A 208 -14.08 -6.66 -27.13
N TRP A 209 -13.78 -5.76 -28.05
CA TRP A 209 -13.07 -6.12 -29.27
C TRP A 209 -11.62 -6.51 -28.95
N PRO A 210 -11.14 -7.65 -29.45
CA PRO A 210 -9.77 -8.07 -29.19
C PRO A 210 -8.77 -7.15 -29.87
N PRO A 211 -7.62 -6.86 -29.22
CA PRO A 211 -6.55 -6.10 -29.86
C PRO A 211 -6.01 -6.84 -31.09
N LEU A 212 -5.64 -6.08 -32.12
CA LEU A 212 -5.13 -6.60 -33.39
C LEU A 212 -3.78 -7.34 -33.28
N SER A 213 -3.11 -7.23 -32.13
CA SER A 213 -1.82 -7.87 -31.86
C SER A 213 -1.60 -8.12 -30.37
N GLY A 214 -0.87 -9.20 -30.04
CA GLY A 214 -0.57 -9.60 -28.66
C GLY A 214 -1.57 -10.63 -28.11
N GLY A 215 -1.23 -11.24 -26.97
CA GLY A 215 -2.13 -12.14 -26.25
C GLY A 215 -3.24 -11.36 -25.54
N TRP A 216 -4.48 -11.82 -25.64
CA TRP A 216 -5.62 -11.29 -24.90
C TRP A 216 -6.54 -12.43 -24.43
N ILE A 217 -7.30 -12.17 -23.37
CA ILE A 217 -8.33 -13.09 -22.87
C ILE A 217 -9.53 -12.31 -22.34
N GLN A 218 -10.73 -12.86 -22.54
CA GLN A 218 -11.95 -12.27 -21.99
C GLN A 218 -11.98 -12.42 -20.47
N LEU A 219 -12.57 -11.45 -19.77
CA LEU A 219 -12.66 -11.41 -18.32
C LEU A 219 -13.27 -12.69 -17.74
N LYS A 220 -14.36 -13.19 -18.33
CA LYS A 220 -15.04 -14.43 -17.91
C LYS A 220 -14.10 -15.63 -17.97
N ASP A 221 -13.28 -15.71 -19.01
CA ASP A 221 -12.38 -16.83 -19.24
C ASP A 221 -11.16 -16.72 -18.33
N ALA A 222 -10.65 -15.51 -18.08
CA ALA A 222 -9.58 -15.28 -17.12
C ALA A 222 -9.99 -15.64 -15.69
N ARG A 223 -11.22 -15.30 -15.30
CA ARG A 223 -11.80 -15.67 -13.99
C ARG A 223 -12.07 -17.16 -13.89
N LYS A 224 -12.65 -17.77 -14.93
CA LYS A 224 -12.94 -19.21 -14.99
C LYS A 224 -11.69 -20.07 -14.88
N ASN A 225 -10.59 -19.63 -15.50
CA ASN A 225 -9.31 -20.34 -15.47
C ASN A 225 -8.41 -19.91 -14.30
N GLU A 226 -8.91 -19.06 -13.38
CA GLU A 226 -8.19 -18.56 -12.20
C GLU A 226 -6.76 -18.07 -12.51
N LEU A 227 -6.62 -17.34 -13.64
CA LEU A 227 -5.30 -16.96 -14.14
C LEU A 227 -4.57 -16.00 -13.19
N LYS A 228 -3.26 -16.18 -13.07
CA LYS A 228 -2.42 -15.36 -12.18
C LYS A 228 -2.21 -13.96 -12.77
N ILE A 229 -2.50 -12.93 -11.98
CA ILE A 229 -2.24 -11.52 -12.34
C ILE A 229 -0.77 -11.20 -12.14
N ILE A 230 -0.12 -10.70 -13.19
CA ILE A 230 1.32 -10.33 -13.17
C ILE A 230 1.53 -8.82 -13.29
N ASP A 231 0.57 -8.09 -13.85
CA ASP A 231 0.56 -6.62 -13.92
C ASP A 231 -0.86 -6.14 -13.65
N ASP A 232 -1.06 -5.37 -12.58
CA ASP A 232 -2.34 -4.78 -12.20
C ASP A 232 -2.34 -3.25 -12.30
N SER A 233 -1.42 -2.71 -13.10
CA SER A 233 -1.28 -1.26 -13.30
C SER A 233 -2.54 -0.59 -13.81
N ARG A 234 -3.41 -1.36 -14.52
CA ARG A 234 -4.66 -0.91 -15.15
C ARG A 234 -4.50 0.49 -15.70
N GLU A 235 -3.56 0.67 -16.62
CA GLU A 235 -3.39 1.96 -17.28
C GLU A 235 -4.77 2.32 -17.84
N GLU A 236 -5.40 3.33 -17.24
CA GLU A 236 -6.60 3.93 -17.81
C GLU A 236 -6.19 4.26 -19.23
N VAL A 237 -6.80 3.54 -20.18
CA VAL A 237 -6.69 3.88 -21.58
C VAL A 237 -7.21 5.31 -21.62
N ALA A 238 -6.29 6.26 -21.71
CA ALA A 238 -6.64 7.63 -21.98
C ALA A 238 -7.41 7.56 -23.29
N ASN A 239 -8.73 7.66 -23.19
CA ASN A 239 -9.56 7.95 -24.33
C ASN A 239 -9.19 9.40 -24.69
N ASP A 240 -8.24 9.53 -25.62
CA ASP A 240 -8.01 10.77 -26.37
C ASP A 240 -9.29 11.18 -27.13
#